data_AF-A0A2H9MT70-F1
#
_entry.id   AF-A0A2H9MT70-F1
#
_cell.length_a   1.000
_cell.length_b   1.000
_cell.length_c   1.000
_cell.angle_alpha   90.00
_cell.angle_beta   90.00
_cell.angle_gamma   90.00
#
_symmetry.space_group_name_H-M   'P 1'
#
loop_
_entity.id
_entity.type
_entity.pdbx_description
1 polymer ?
#
loop_
_entity_poly.entity_id
_entity_poly.type
_entity_poly.pdbx_seq_one_letter_code
_entity_poly.pdbx_strand_id
1 'polypeptide(L)' 'SVIIKLDEVSMYEHLESNKEAHDEFIKKRIKFIKQLIAQRNLKVRYELISAKENIAQKIS' A
#
# COMPACT_ATOMS: atom_id res chain seq x y z
N SER A 1 9.38 -11.20 -6.76
CA SER A 1 8.51 -10.01 -6.70
C SER A 1 7.44 -10.27 -5.66
N VAL A 2 7.02 -9.25 -4.92
CA VAL A 2 6.00 -9.36 -3.88
C VAL A 2 4.75 -8.64 -4.38
N ILE A 3 3.59 -9.30 -4.27
CA ILE A 3 2.30 -8.70 -4.57
C ILE A 3 1.63 -8.35 -3.26
N ILE A 4 1.28 -7.09 -3.08
CA ILE A 4 0.53 -6.61 -1.92
C ILE A 4 -0.91 -6.35 -2.38
N LYS A 5 -1.84 -7.10 -1.78
CA LYS A 5 -3.27 -6.98 -2.06
C LYS A 5 -3.90 -5.98 -1.09
N LEU A 6 -4.64 -5.03 -1.63
CA LEU A 6 -5.29 -3.95 -0.90
C LEU A 6 -6.79 -4.00 -1.22
N ASP A 7 -7.63 -3.84 -0.21
CA ASP A 7 -9.09 -3.70 -0.36
C ASP A 7 -9.57 -2.24 -0.29
N GLU A 8 -8.70 -1.35 0.20
CA GLU A 8 -8.92 0.09 0.23
C GLU A 8 -8.34 0.78 -1.00
N VAL A 9 -9.21 1.39 -1.81
CA VAL A 9 -8.84 2.12 -3.03
C VAL A 9 -7.89 3.29 -2.72
N SER A 10 -8.15 4.02 -1.63
CA SER A 10 -7.34 5.17 -1.22
C SER A 10 -5.88 4.77 -0.94
N MET A 11 -5.65 3.63 -0.28
CA MET A 11 -4.31 3.13 -0.03
C MET A 11 -3.59 2.72 -1.31
N TYR A 12 -4.30 2.05 -2.22
CA TYR A 12 -3.75 1.71 -3.53
C TYR A 12 -3.33 2.96 -4.30
N GLU A 13 -4.18 3.98 -4.35
CA GLU A 13 -3.84 5.25 -5.00
C GLU A 13 -2.58 5.88 -4.39
N HIS A 14 -2.49 5.95 -3.07
CA HIS A 14 -1.34 6.54 -2.39
C HIS A 14 -0.03 5.78 -2.58
N LEU A 15 -0.09 4.44 -2.72
CA LEU A 15 1.09 3.59 -2.84
C LEU A 15 1.57 3.41 -4.29
N GLU A 16 0.64 3.24 -5.24
CA GLU A 16 0.95 3.02 -6.66
C GLU A 16 1.09 4.35 -7.41
N SER A 17 0.14 5.27 -7.25
CA SER A 17 0.02 6.44 -8.14
C SER A 17 0.83 7.67 -7.68
N ASN A 18 1.52 7.59 -6.55
CA ASN A 18 2.18 8.74 -5.91
C ASN A 18 1.26 9.97 -5.74
N LYS A 19 -0.07 9.82 -5.83
CA LYS A 19 -1.02 10.89 -5.52
C LYS A 19 -0.66 11.45 -4.15
N GLU A 20 -0.30 12.74 -4.13
CA GLU A 20 0.09 13.41 -2.91
C GLU A 20 -1.07 13.34 -1.92
N ALA A 21 -0.86 12.61 -0.82
CA ALA A 21 -1.77 12.68 0.31
C ALA A 21 -1.68 14.09 0.88
N HIS A 22 -2.79 14.78 1.09
CA HIS A 22 -2.76 16.08 1.77
C HIS A 22 -2.34 15.97 3.24
N ASP A 23 -2.57 14.79 3.82
CA ASP A 23 -2.27 14.49 5.21
C ASP A 23 -0.77 14.15 5.44
N GLU A 24 -0.13 14.89 6.35
CA GLU A 24 1.29 14.72 6.69
C GLU A 24 1.64 13.38 7.33
N PHE A 25 0.72 12.79 8.10
CA PHE A 25 0.90 11.45 8.64
C PHE A 25 0.96 10.42 7.52
N ILE A 26 0.01 10.48 6.57
CA ILE A 26 -0.02 9.59 5.41
C ILE A 26 1.25 9.75 4.55
N LYS A 27 1.68 10.99 4.25
CA LYS A 27 2.94 11.25 3.53
C LYS A 27 4.15 10.58 4.19
N LYS A 28 4.29 10.73 5.51
CA LYS A 28 5.40 10.12 6.27
C LYS A 28 5.39 8.60 6.18
N ARG A 29 4.21 7.97 6.26
CA ARG A 29 4.08 6.50 6.15
C ARG A 29 4.42 6.00 4.75
N ILE A 30 3.91 6.64 3.70
CA ILE A 30 4.26 6.28 2.31
C ILE A 30 5.76 6.41 2.07
N LYS A 31 6.38 7.51 2.53
CA LYS A 31 7.83 7.72 2.39
C LYS A 31 8.63 6.59 3.05
N PHE A 32 8.25 6.22 4.27
CA PHE A 32 8.88 5.11 4.99
C PHE A 32 8.77 3.78 4.23
N ILE A 33 7.58 3.44 3.73
CA ILE A 33 7.35 2.20 2.96
C ILE A 33 8.23 2.18 1.70
N LYS A 34 8.28 3.29 0.95
CA LYS A 34 9.13 3.40 -0.26
C LYS A 34 10.61 3.25 0.06
N GLN A 35 11.08 3.88 1.14
CA GLN A 35 12.47 3.73 1.60
C GLN A 35 12.79 2.28 1.95
N LEU A 36 11.88 1.59 2.64
CA LEU A 36 12.06 0.18 3.00
C LEU A 36 12.13 -0.73 1.76
N ILE A 37 11.22 -0.53 0.80
CA ILE A 37 11.22 -1.25 -0.48
C ILE A 37 12.54 -1.04 -1.22
N ALA A 38 13.01 0.20 -1.31
CA ALA A 38 14.25 0.55 -1.98
C ALA A 38 15.48 -0.04 -1.28
N GLN A 39 15.58 0.10 0.06
CA GLN A 39 16.69 -0.43 0.86
C GLN A 39 16.82 -1.95 0.74
N ARG A 40 15.68 -2.64 0.60
CA ARG A 40 15.62 -4.10 0.47
C ARG A 40 15.66 -4.58 -0.99
N ASN A 41 15.70 -3.66 -1.96
CA ASN A 41 15.62 -3.94 -3.40
C ASN A 41 14.41 -4.84 -3.77
N LEU A 42 13.26 -4.59 -3.14
CA LEU A 42 12.05 -5.39 -3.36
C LEU A 42 11.33 -4.94 -4.63
N LYS A 43 11.02 -5.90 -5.50
CA LYS A 43 10.11 -5.67 -6.64
C LYS A 43 8.66 -5.85 -6.16
N VAL A 44 8.05 -4.76 -5.73
CA VAL A 44 6.65 -4.73 -5.24
C VAL A 44 5.69 -4.36 -6.36
N ARG A 45 4.50 -4.98 -6.35
CA ARG A 45 3.33 -4.56 -7.13
C ARG A 45 2.11 -4.52 -6.20
N TYR A 46 1.22 -3.58 -6.43
CA TYR A 46 -0.02 -3.47 -5.69
C TYR A 46 -1.19 -3.99 -6.54
N GLU A 47 -2.15 -4.66 -5.91
CA GLU A 47 -3.37 -5.15 -6.55
C GLU A 47 -4.59 -4.80 -5.69
N LEU A 48 -5.65 -4.31 -6.32
CA LEU A 48 -6.93 -4.10 -5.65
C LEU A 48 -7.73 -5.40 -5.62
N ILE A 49 -8.27 -5.73 -4.45
CA ILE A 49 -9.19 -6.84 -4.22
C ILE A 49 -10.47 -6.34 -3.56
N SER A 50 -11.52 -7.14 -3.53
CA SER A 50 -12.70 -6.80 -2.72
C SER A 50 -12.42 -7.01 -1.22
N ALA A 51 -13.09 -6.24 -0.37
CA ALA A 51 -13.00 -6.40 1.09
C ALA A 51 -13.31 -7.84 1.56
N LYS A 52 -14.21 -8.55 0.86
CA LYS A 52 -14.58 -9.95 1.14
C LYS A 52 -13.44 -10.93 0.93
N GLU A 53 -12.49 -10.59 0.06
CA GLU A 53 -11.30 -11.37 -0.24
C GLU A 53 -10.15 -11.04 0.71
N ASN A 54 -10.22 -9.93 1.44
CA ASN A 54 -9.22 -9.59 2.44
C ASN A 54 -9.37 -10.47 3.69
N ILE A 55 -8.51 -11.47 3.80
CA ILE A 55 -8.48 -12.41 4.93
C ILE A 55 -8.20 -11.67 6.25
N ALA A 56 -7.50 -10.53 6.22
CA ALA A 56 -7.23 -9.74 7.43
C ALA A 56 -8.52 -9.17 8.05
N GLN A 57 -9.53 -8.84 7.24
CA GLN A 57 -10.83 -8.39 7.75
C GLN A 57 -11.67 -9.53 8.37
N LYS A 58 -11.37 -10.79 8.02
CA LYS A 58 -12.09 -11.94 8.59
C LYS A 58 -11.62 -12.29 10.01
N ILE A 59 -10.51 -11.71 10.45
CA ILE A 59 -9.85 -12.00 11.73
C ILE A 59 -10.12 -10.87 12.76
N SER A 60 -10.77 -9.77 12.35
CA SER A 60 -11.14 -8.63 13.21
C SER A 60 -12.58 -8.71 13.72
#